data_AF-A0A7V4NF24-F1
#
_entry.id   AF-A0A7V4NF24-F1
#
_cell.length_a   1.000
_cell.length_b   1.000
_cell.length_c   1.000
_cell.angle_alpha   90.00
_cell.angle_beta   90.00
_cell.angle_gamma   90.00
#
_symmetry.space_group_name_H-M   'P 1'
#
loop_
_entity.id
_entity.type
_entity.pdbx_description
1 polymer ?
#
loop_
_entity_poly.entity_id
_entity_poly.type
_entity_poly.pdbx_seq_one_letter_code
_entity_poly.pdbx_strand_id
1 'polypeptide(L)'
;GNKVGKFGLEKKVGDFKELLRHIVEFNTTNKSNGKRVELFFVDNVTKVTEKQLNLRKEVGLNLSQSIISEERDNKDLWLYKSYYVRIDLASRYLLTRASKLSQLDFKNFAVKEFANKLYGNLKIGSEIYRSEAKRIVEKTLNDIASKTDNVILFEPNNYAWKYSTTIGAVPMNSSQYLFETDTVPFLQIVLSGRLNYFTPYMNNGFFSKTDVLKAIDYGAYPSFLVSWLDNASLKDTPLWDYPSTRYEDWKSKMVEIYNTINGALKYVKGSSITNRIVLKPGVVKVTYDNGYEIYINYTNEEFKDSLVVVPAESFKVVKSNNSTNGVGSK
;
A
#
# COMPACT_ATOMS: atom_id res chain seq x y z
N GLY A 1 -5.80 12.95 -19.89
CA GLY A 1 -5.81 11.54 -19.49
C GLY A 1 -6.82 10.77 -20.31
N ASN A 2 -6.61 9.46 -20.48
CA ASN A 2 -7.56 8.60 -21.18
C ASN A 2 -8.92 8.57 -20.46
N LYS A 3 -10.00 8.36 -21.22
CA LYS A 3 -11.33 8.11 -20.63
C LYS A 3 -11.25 6.91 -19.70
N VAL A 4 -11.92 6.96 -18.55
CA VAL A 4 -11.86 5.91 -17.52
C VAL A 4 -12.34 4.56 -18.06
N GLY A 5 -13.35 4.55 -18.93
CA GLY A 5 -13.80 3.32 -19.59
C GLY A 5 -12.87 2.79 -20.69
N LYS A 6 -11.82 3.51 -21.05
CA LYS A 6 -10.86 3.10 -22.09
C LYS A 6 -9.59 2.55 -21.43
N PHE A 7 -9.06 1.49 -22.04
CA PHE A 7 -7.73 0.98 -21.76
C PHE A 7 -6.84 1.27 -22.97
N GLY A 8 -5.69 1.88 -22.71
CA GLY A 8 -4.70 2.20 -23.71
C GLY A 8 -3.43 2.66 -23.02
N LEU A 9 -2.30 2.25 -23.59
CA LEU A 9 -0.97 2.66 -23.16
C LEU A 9 -0.57 3.90 -23.98
N GLU A 10 0.01 4.88 -23.31
CA GLU A 10 0.46 6.11 -23.98
C GLU A 10 1.68 5.81 -24.84
N LYS A 11 1.58 6.04 -26.15
CA LYS A 11 2.65 5.70 -27.11
C LYS A 11 3.95 6.45 -26.79
N LYS A 12 3.85 7.65 -26.22
CA LYS A 12 5.02 8.45 -25.80
C LYS A 12 5.82 7.82 -24.65
N VAL A 13 5.26 6.85 -23.93
CA VAL A 13 5.93 6.16 -22.81
C VAL A 13 6.75 4.95 -23.30
N GLY A 14 6.67 4.61 -24.58
CA GLY A 14 7.43 3.51 -25.20
C GLY A 14 6.59 2.25 -25.45
N ASP A 15 7.26 1.19 -25.89
CA ASP A 15 6.62 -0.11 -26.14
C ASP A 15 6.52 -0.92 -24.84
N PHE A 16 5.29 -1.21 -24.43
CA PHE A 16 5.02 -2.01 -23.25
C PHE A 16 5.52 -3.46 -23.37
N LYS A 17 5.49 -4.06 -24.57
CA LYS A 17 6.03 -5.42 -24.76
C LYS A 17 7.55 -5.43 -24.57
N GLU A 18 8.22 -4.36 -24.98
CA GLU A 18 9.65 -4.19 -24.77
C GLU A 18 9.98 -4.05 -23.27
N LEU A 19 9.20 -3.24 -22.53
CA LEU A 19 9.34 -3.15 -21.07
C LEU A 19 9.20 -4.52 -20.39
N LEU A 20 8.17 -5.29 -20.76
CA LEU A 20 7.98 -6.65 -20.24
C LEU A 20 9.17 -7.56 -20.57
N ARG A 21 9.69 -7.49 -21.79
CA ARG A 21 10.88 -8.26 -22.21
C ARG A 21 12.08 -7.91 -21.33
N HIS A 22 12.35 -6.64 -21.08
CA HIS A 22 13.45 -6.21 -20.21
C HIS A 22 13.30 -6.72 -18.77
N ILE A 23 12.08 -6.75 -18.22
CA ILE A 23 11.84 -7.29 -16.87
C ILE A 23 12.08 -8.80 -16.83
N VAL A 24 11.60 -9.55 -17.84
CA VAL A 24 11.82 -10.99 -17.94
C VAL A 24 13.31 -11.30 -18.07
N GLU A 25 14.03 -10.56 -18.92
CA GLU A 25 15.47 -10.68 -19.10
C GLU A 25 16.22 -10.38 -17.81
N PHE A 26 15.91 -9.27 -17.15
CA PHE A 26 16.50 -8.91 -15.85
C PHE A 26 16.31 -10.02 -14.81
N ASN A 27 15.09 -10.53 -14.68
CA ASN A 27 14.76 -11.59 -13.71
C ASN A 27 15.45 -12.91 -14.05
N THR A 28 15.56 -13.25 -15.33
CA THR A 28 16.23 -14.47 -15.80
C THR A 28 17.72 -14.41 -15.49
N THR A 29 18.38 -13.30 -15.85
CA THR A 29 19.81 -13.09 -15.63
C THR A 29 20.18 -13.02 -14.15
N ASN A 30 19.28 -12.50 -13.30
CA ASN A 30 19.54 -12.35 -11.87
C ASN A 30 18.99 -13.49 -10.99
N LYS A 31 18.47 -14.57 -11.59
CA LYS A 31 17.85 -15.69 -10.86
C LYS A 31 18.80 -16.31 -9.83
N SER A 32 20.08 -16.48 -10.17
CA SER A 32 21.11 -17.05 -9.28
C SER A 32 21.41 -16.17 -8.07
N ASN A 33 21.25 -14.85 -8.20
CA ASN A 33 21.49 -13.87 -7.14
C ASN A 33 20.25 -13.62 -6.28
N GLY A 34 19.13 -14.31 -6.54
CA GLY A 34 17.86 -14.14 -5.84
C GLY A 34 17.20 -12.76 -6.05
N LYS A 35 17.71 -11.92 -6.96
CA LYS A 35 17.10 -10.61 -7.25
C LYS A 35 15.97 -10.80 -8.25
N ARG A 36 14.83 -10.19 -7.95
CA ARG A 36 13.65 -10.19 -8.81
C ARG A 36 12.98 -8.83 -8.75
N VAL A 37 12.49 -8.37 -9.89
CA VAL A 37 11.62 -7.21 -10.03
C VAL A 37 10.25 -7.69 -10.48
N GLU A 38 9.22 -7.20 -9.79
CA GLU A 38 7.83 -7.42 -10.17
C GLU A 38 7.25 -6.09 -10.63
N LEU A 39 6.63 -6.10 -11.81
CA LEU A 39 5.91 -4.95 -12.33
C LEU A 39 4.43 -5.11 -11.99
N PHE A 40 3.79 -4.01 -11.61
CA PHE A 40 2.36 -3.90 -11.34
C PHE A 40 1.78 -2.72 -12.11
N PHE A 41 0.60 -2.90 -12.69
CA PHE A 41 -0.21 -1.77 -13.14
C PHE A 41 -1.09 -1.27 -12.03
N VAL A 42 -0.83 -0.03 -11.61
CA VAL A 42 -1.64 0.67 -10.61
C VAL A 42 -2.83 1.33 -11.31
N ASP A 43 -4.01 0.83 -10.99
CA ASP A 43 -5.26 1.25 -11.60
C ASP A 43 -6.12 2.06 -10.62
N ASN A 44 -6.73 3.14 -11.10
CA ASN A 44 -7.83 3.83 -10.44
C ASN A 44 -8.99 4.04 -11.43
N VAL A 45 -10.06 3.27 -11.26
CA VAL A 45 -11.35 3.42 -11.97
C VAL A 45 -12.42 4.13 -11.14
N THR A 46 -12.12 4.40 -9.88
CA THR A 46 -13.09 4.82 -8.87
C THR A 46 -13.23 6.33 -8.86
N LYS A 47 -12.11 7.02 -8.64
CA LYS A 47 -12.05 8.48 -8.51
C LYS A 47 -11.25 9.05 -9.66
N VAL A 48 -11.89 9.90 -10.45
CA VAL A 48 -11.30 10.44 -11.69
C VAL A 48 -11.67 11.90 -11.89
N THR A 49 -11.00 12.56 -12.83
CA THR A 49 -11.30 13.95 -13.19
C THR A 49 -12.49 14.03 -14.15
N GLU A 50 -13.14 15.20 -14.24
CA GLU A 50 -14.22 15.45 -15.21
C GLU A 50 -13.83 15.16 -16.66
N LYS A 51 -12.54 15.26 -17.00
CA LYS A 51 -12.03 14.97 -18.35
C LYS A 51 -12.09 13.47 -18.68
N GLN A 52 -12.12 12.61 -17.67
CA GLN A 52 -12.03 11.16 -17.83
C GLN A 52 -13.38 10.44 -17.92
N LEU A 53 -14.48 11.06 -17.50
CA LEU A 53 -15.81 10.45 -17.55
C LEU A 53 -16.85 11.37 -18.21
N ASN A 54 -18.02 10.83 -18.52
CA ASN A 54 -19.21 11.59 -18.87
C ASN A 54 -20.04 11.85 -17.59
N LEU A 55 -20.05 13.11 -17.13
CA LEU A 55 -20.76 13.52 -15.92
C LEU A 55 -22.28 13.29 -15.95
N ARG A 56 -22.90 13.06 -17.11
CA ARG A 56 -24.34 12.78 -17.19
C ARG A 56 -24.66 11.29 -17.13
N LYS A 57 -23.72 10.42 -17.50
CA LYS A 57 -23.99 8.98 -17.70
C LYS A 57 -23.17 8.06 -16.79
N GLU A 58 -21.96 8.48 -16.46
CA GLU A 58 -20.96 7.62 -15.82
C GLU A 58 -20.70 7.96 -14.35
N VAL A 59 -21.18 9.10 -13.86
CA VAL A 59 -20.93 9.55 -12.48
C VAL A 59 -21.97 8.98 -11.51
N GLY A 60 -21.55 8.66 -10.30
CA GLY A 60 -22.44 8.23 -9.22
C GLY A 60 -23.28 9.39 -8.67
N LEU A 61 -24.52 9.09 -8.27
CA LEU A 61 -25.42 10.04 -7.60
C LEU A 61 -25.65 9.66 -6.14
N ASN A 62 -25.77 10.65 -5.27
CA ASN A 62 -26.15 10.50 -3.86
C ASN A 62 -27.69 10.55 -3.67
N LEU A 63 -28.15 10.44 -2.42
CA LEU A 63 -29.58 10.46 -2.08
C LEU A 63 -30.29 11.72 -2.61
N SER A 64 -29.64 12.87 -2.53
CA SER A 64 -30.15 14.16 -3.01
C SER A 64 -30.08 14.33 -4.53
N GLN A 65 -29.92 13.23 -5.29
CA GLN A 65 -29.72 13.22 -6.75
C GLN A 65 -28.55 14.07 -7.24
N SER A 66 -27.61 14.38 -6.34
CA SER A 66 -26.43 15.18 -6.65
C SER A 66 -25.25 14.28 -6.99
N ILE A 67 -24.37 14.79 -7.85
CA ILE A 67 -23.13 14.12 -8.24
C ILE A 67 -22.26 13.86 -7.00
N ILE A 68 -21.73 12.64 -6.89
CA ILE A 68 -20.73 12.30 -5.88
C ILE A 68 -19.37 12.82 -6.37
N SER A 69 -18.86 13.84 -5.68
CA SER A 69 -17.55 14.43 -5.91
C SER A 69 -16.82 14.69 -4.60
N GLU A 70 -15.50 14.82 -4.69
CA GLU A 70 -14.61 15.24 -3.61
C GLU A 70 -13.81 16.45 -4.11
N GLU A 71 -13.73 17.48 -3.27
CA GLU A 71 -12.90 18.66 -3.50
C GLU A 71 -11.81 18.68 -2.44
N ARG A 72 -10.60 19.07 -2.86
CA ARG A 72 -9.46 19.26 -1.97
C ARG A 72 -9.48 20.68 -1.42
N ASP A 73 -9.00 20.82 -0.18
CA ASP A 73 -8.92 22.12 0.49
C ASP A 73 -8.00 23.09 -0.26
N ASN A 74 -6.86 22.59 -0.76
CA ASN A 74 -5.97 23.37 -1.59
C ASN A 74 -6.48 23.45 -3.04
N LYS A 75 -7.11 24.59 -3.38
CA LYS A 75 -7.68 24.87 -4.70
C LYS A 75 -6.65 25.30 -5.74
N ASP A 76 -5.40 25.56 -5.34
CA ASP A 76 -4.31 25.88 -6.28
C ASP A 76 -3.80 24.64 -7.03
N LEU A 77 -4.17 23.44 -6.57
CA LEU A 77 -3.86 22.19 -7.24
C LEU A 77 -4.61 22.09 -8.57
N TRP A 78 -3.92 21.70 -9.65
CA TRP A 78 -4.52 21.58 -10.98
C TRP A 78 -5.75 20.65 -11.00
N LEU A 79 -5.71 19.55 -10.24
CA LEU A 79 -6.81 18.58 -10.13
C LEU A 79 -7.42 18.58 -8.71
N TYR A 80 -7.85 19.75 -8.24
CA TYR A 80 -8.45 19.88 -6.89
C TYR A 80 -9.82 19.18 -6.76
N LYS A 81 -10.56 18.97 -7.86
CA LYS A 81 -11.88 18.33 -7.87
C LYS A 81 -11.87 16.98 -8.57
N SER A 82 -12.44 15.98 -7.91
CA SER A 82 -12.58 14.62 -8.41
C SER A 82 -14.02 14.12 -8.33
N TYR A 83 -14.34 13.17 -9.19
CA TYR A 83 -15.68 12.61 -9.36
C TYR A 83 -15.64 11.10 -9.22
N TYR A 84 -16.69 10.54 -8.63
CA TYR A 84 -16.81 9.10 -8.43
C TYR A 84 -17.58 8.47 -9.60
N VAL A 85 -16.92 7.55 -10.31
CA VAL A 85 -17.56 6.75 -11.36
C VAL A 85 -18.60 5.85 -10.73
N ARG A 86 -19.78 5.63 -11.33
CA ARG A 86 -20.77 4.67 -10.79
C ARG A 86 -20.10 3.32 -10.49
N ILE A 87 -20.39 2.75 -9.32
CA ILE A 87 -19.65 1.58 -8.82
C ILE A 87 -19.73 0.35 -9.75
N ASP A 88 -20.87 0.15 -10.42
CA ASP A 88 -21.06 -0.91 -11.42
C ASP A 88 -20.22 -0.67 -12.68
N LEU A 89 -20.06 0.59 -13.10
CA LEU A 89 -19.19 0.95 -14.23
C LEU A 89 -17.72 0.80 -13.87
N ALA A 90 -17.32 1.26 -12.68
CA ALA A 90 -15.96 1.08 -12.19
C ALA A 90 -15.58 -0.41 -12.17
N SER A 91 -16.47 -1.29 -11.68
CA SER A 91 -16.32 -2.74 -11.76
C SER A 91 -16.09 -3.23 -13.19
N ARG A 92 -16.97 -2.86 -14.13
CA ARG A 92 -16.83 -3.26 -15.55
C ARG A 92 -15.52 -2.78 -16.16
N TYR A 93 -15.08 -1.57 -15.85
CA TYR A 93 -13.83 -1.00 -16.36
C TYR A 93 -12.62 -1.75 -15.81
N LEU A 94 -12.61 -2.05 -14.51
CA LEU A 94 -11.53 -2.79 -13.89
C LEU A 94 -11.42 -4.21 -14.45
N LEU A 95 -12.54 -4.92 -14.61
CA LEU A 95 -12.56 -6.27 -15.22
C LEU A 95 -12.10 -6.25 -16.69
N THR A 96 -12.48 -5.22 -17.44
CA THR A 96 -12.03 -5.05 -18.84
C THR A 96 -10.52 -4.87 -18.91
N ARG A 97 -9.96 -4.03 -18.03
CA ARG A 97 -8.50 -3.81 -17.96
C ARG A 97 -7.78 -5.07 -17.49
N ALA A 98 -8.33 -5.77 -16.50
CA ALA A 98 -7.81 -7.04 -16.04
C ALA A 98 -7.73 -8.09 -17.15
N SER A 99 -8.80 -8.21 -17.93
CA SER A 99 -8.86 -9.15 -19.06
C SER A 99 -7.86 -8.79 -20.16
N LYS A 100 -7.73 -7.50 -20.50
CA LYS A 100 -6.78 -7.04 -21.55
C LYS A 100 -5.32 -7.22 -21.16
N LEU A 101 -4.99 -6.97 -19.90
CA LEU A 101 -3.63 -7.19 -19.39
C LEU A 101 -3.32 -8.68 -19.28
N SER A 102 -4.29 -9.51 -18.88
CA SER A 102 -4.15 -10.97 -18.88
C SER A 102 -3.91 -11.54 -20.29
N GLN A 103 -4.53 -10.97 -21.34
CA GLN A 103 -4.24 -11.34 -22.74
C GLN A 103 -2.80 -11.02 -23.17
N LEU A 104 -2.09 -10.14 -22.44
CA LEU A 104 -0.67 -9.83 -22.63
C LEU A 104 0.23 -10.62 -21.68
N ASP A 105 -0.30 -11.69 -21.06
CA ASP A 105 0.35 -12.51 -20.03
C ASP A 105 0.80 -11.73 -18.80
N PHE A 106 0.13 -10.61 -18.51
CA PHE A 106 0.41 -9.79 -17.34
C PHE A 106 -0.56 -10.12 -16.20
N LYS A 107 -0.03 -10.73 -15.13
CA LYS A 107 -0.82 -11.30 -14.02
C LYS A 107 -0.67 -10.57 -12.68
N ASN A 108 -0.03 -9.40 -12.66
CA ASN A 108 0.20 -8.61 -11.45
C ASN A 108 -0.65 -7.34 -11.45
N PHE A 109 -1.58 -7.21 -10.52
CA PHE A 109 -2.51 -6.07 -10.49
C PHE A 109 -2.38 -5.24 -9.24
N ALA A 110 -2.54 -3.94 -9.39
CA ALA A 110 -2.61 -3.03 -8.26
C ALA A 110 -3.83 -2.11 -8.42
N VAL A 111 -4.64 -1.97 -7.38
CA VAL A 111 -5.89 -1.22 -7.45
C VAL A 111 -5.96 -0.17 -6.34
N LYS A 112 -6.08 1.09 -6.74
CA LYS A 112 -6.32 2.24 -5.87
C LYS A 112 -7.82 2.49 -5.74
N GLU A 113 -8.24 2.83 -4.53
CA GLU A 113 -9.56 3.36 -4.15
C GLU A 113 -10.77 2.42 -4.34
N PHE A 114 -10.77 1.50 -5.29
CA PHE A 114 -11.91 0.58 -5.51
C PHE A 114 -12.18 -0.35 -4.32
N ALA A 115 -11.13 -0.73 -3.58
CA ALA A 115 -11.23 -1.59 -2.41
C ALA A 115 -11.51 -0.81 -1.09
N ASN A 116 -11.45 0.52 -1.10
CA ASN A 116 -11.55 1.34 0.11
C ASN A 116 -12.69 2.38 0.08
N LYS A 117 -13.13 2.82 -1.10
CA LYS A 117 -14.29 3.71 -1.27
C LYS A 117 -15.54 2.88 -1.54
N LEU A 118 -16.42 2.79 -0.53
CA LEU A 118 -17.71 2.12 -0.64
C LEU A 118 -18.86 3.13 -0.74
N TYR A 119 -19.22 3.49 -1.97
CA TYR A 119 -20.32 4.39 -2.29
C TYR A 119 -21.39 3.66 -3.12
N GLY A 120 -22.63 4.13 -3.00
CA GLY A 120 -23.74 3.66 -3.82
C GLY A 120 -23.90 4.48 -5.09
N ASN A 121 -24.93 4.15 -5.87
CA ASN A 121 -25.46 4.99 -6.94
C ASN A 121 -26.96 5.13 -6.73
N LEU A 122 -27.42 6.24 -6.19
CA LEU A 122 -28.79 6.39 -5.70
C LEU A 122 -29.66 7.16 -6.69
N LYS A 123 -29.40 6.96 -7.98
CA LYS A 123 -30.23 7.49 -9.05
C LYS A 123 -31.60 6.85 -9.01
N ILE A 124 -32.65 7.67 -8.94
CA ILE A 124 -34.04 7.21 -8.85
C ILE A 124 -34.35 6.19 -9.96
N GLY A 125 -34.87 5.02 -9.57
CA GLY A 125 -35.24 3.92 -10.47
C GLY A 125 -34.08 3.05 -10.97
N SER A 126 -32.87 3.25 -10.43
CA SER A 126 -31.66 2.46 -10.76
C SER A 126 -30.66 2.47 -9.60
N GLU A 127 -31.19 2.38 -8.38
CA GLU A 127 -30.45 2.50 -7.14
C GLU A 127 -29.52 1.29 -6.93
N ILE A 128 -28.29 1.57 -6.51
CA ILE A 128 -27.34 0.60 -6.00
C ILE A 128 -26.99 1.03 -4.58
N TYR A 129 -27.52 0.31 -3.59
CA TYR A 129 -27.24 0.56 -2.19
C TYR A 129 -25.84 0.08 -1.81
N ARG A 130 -25.29 0.56 -0.68
CA ARG A 130 -23.94 0.18 -0.22
C ARG A 130 -23.76 -1.32 -0.02
N SER A 131 -24.80 -2.03 0.40
CA SER A 131 -24.78 -3.50 0.55
C SER A 131 -24.60 -4.21 -0.79
N GLU A 132 -25.27 -3.75 -1.84
CA GLU A 132 -25.11 -4.25 -3.20
C GLU A 132 -23.77 -3.82 -3.80
N ALA A 133 -23.36 -2.57 -3.60
CA ALA A 133 -22.04 -2.07 -4.00
C ALA A 133 -20.91 -2.93 -3.41
N LYS A 134 -21.04 -3.33 -2.14
CA LYS A 134 -20.07 -4.24 -1.50
C LYS A 134 -19.99 -5.58 -2.23
N ARG A 135 -21.14 -6.18 -2.57
CA ARG A 135 -21.18 -7.43 -3.35
C ARG A 135 -20.53 -7.28 -4.72
N ILE A 136 -20.77 -6.15 -5.39
CA ILE A 136 -20.12 -5.82 -6.67
C ILE A 136 -18.60 -5.75 -6.48
N VAL A 137 -18.10 -5.06 -5.45
CA VAL A 137 -16.67 -4.96 -5.17
C VAL A 137 -16.06 -6.33 -4.85
N GLU A 138 -16.66 -7.09 -3.93
CA GLU A 138 -16.17 -8.44 -3.56
C GLU A 138 -16.13 -9.38 -4.78
N LYS A 139 -17.21 -9.40 -5.60
CA LYS A 139 -17.24 -10.21 -6.82
C LYS A 139 -16.17 -9.77 -7.82
N THR A 140 -16.01 -8.47 -8.03
CA THR A 140 -15.01 -7.92 -8.95
C THR A 140 -13.59 -8.32 -8.53
N LEU A 141 -13.27 -8.15 -7.25
CA LEU A 141 -11.95 -8.48 -6.72
C LEU A 141 -11.70 -9.99 -6.72
N ASN A 142 -12.71 -10.81 -6.46
CA ASN A 142 -12.64 -12.27 -6.63
C ASN A 142 -12.33 -12.67 -8.07
N ASP A 143 -13.07 -12.10 -9.04
CA ASP A 143 -12.90 -12.40 -10.46
C ASP A 143 -11.50 -12.00 -10.96
N ILE A 144 -10.93 -10.91 -10.43
CA ILE A 144 -9.54 -10.50 -10.69
C ILE A 144 -8.57 -11.48 -10.03
N ALA A 145 -8.68 -11.68 -8.71
CA ALA A 145 -7.77 -12.53 -7.93
C ALA A 145 -7.69 -13.96 -8.49
N SER A 146 -8.80 -14.51 -8.99
CA SER A 146 -8.84 -15.85 -9.61
C SER A 146 -8.03 -16.00 -10.90
N LYS A 147 -7.60 -14.89 -11.52
CA LYS A 147 -6.90 -14.85 -12.82
C LYS A 147 -5.51 -14.22 -12.75
N THR A 148 -5.06 -13.85 -11.56
CA THR A 148 -3.85 -13.06 -11.32
C THR A 148 -3.00 -13.72 -10.26
N ASP A 149 -1.67 -13.60 -10.37
CA ASP A 149 -0.75 -14.17 -9.40
C ASP A 149 -0.64 -13.28 -8.16
N ASN A 150 -0.70 -11.95 -8.35
CA ASN A 150 -0.57 -10.98 -7.28
C ASN A 150 -1.56 -9.83 -7.41
N VAL A 151 -2.15 -9.44 -6.29
CA VAL A 151 -3.05 -8.29 -6.20
C VAL A 151 -2.62 -7.38 -5.04
N ILE A 152 -2.19 -6.17 -5.40
CA ILE A 152 -1.96 -5.08 -4.45
C ILE A 152 -3.25 -4.27 -4.33
N LEU A 153 -3.78 -4.15 -3.12
CA LEU A 153 -4.85 -3.19 -2.84
C LEU A 153 -4.30 -2.06 -1.98
N PHE A 154 -4.59 -0.81 -2.33
CA PHE A 154 -4.19 0.34 -1.51
C PHE A 154 -5.27 0.65 -0.47
N GLU A 155 -4.86 0.63 0.81
CA GLU A 155 -5.70 0.89 1.98
C GLU A 155 -7.07 0.15 1.97
N PRO A 156 -7.13 -1.15 1.65
CA PRO A 156 -8.40 -1.86 1.46
C PRO A 156 -9.22 -1.95 2.76
N ASN A 157 -10.55 -1.85 2.63
CA ASN A 157 -11.45 -2.25 3.69
C ASN A 157 -11.35 -3.76 3.97
N ASN A 158 -11.72 -4.19 5.19
CA ASN A 158 -11.54 -5.57 5.64
C ASN A 158 -12.18 -6.63 4.72
N TYR A 159 -13.32 -6.33 4.11
CA TYR A 159 -14.01 -7.25 3.19
C TYR A 159 -13.20 -7.56 1.92
N ALA A 160 -12.18 -6.76 1.61
CA ALA A 160 -11.35 -6.92 0.43
C ALA A 160 -10.03 -7.65 0.69
N TRP A 161 -9.62 -7.84 1.96
CA TRP A 161 -8.30 -8.39 2.31
C TRP A 161 -8.06 -9.79 1.74
N LYS A 162 -9.09 -10.66 1.74
CA LYS A 162 -9.01 -12.03 1.23
C LYS A 162 -8.72 -12.13 -0.28
N TYR A 163 -8.83 -11.01 -1.01
CA TYR A 163 -8.55 -10.94 -2.45
C TYR A 163 -7.22 -10.25 -2.76
N SER A 164 -6.45 -9.86 -1.75
CA SER A 164 -5.13 -9.24 -1.91
C SER A 164 -4.04 -10.21 -1.52
N THR A 165 -2.89 -10.10 -2.18
CA THR A 165 -1.61 -10.66 -1.68
C THR A 165 -0.81 -9.62 -0.90
N THR A 166 -1.08 -8.33 -1.16
CA THR A 166 -0.33 -7.21 -0.60
C THR A 166 -1.23 -6.00 -0.34
N ILE A 167 -1.00 -5.31 0.79
CA ILE A 167 -1.53 -3.98 1.06
C ILE A 167 -0.46 -2.93 0.68
N GLY A 168 -0.76 -2.09 -0.30
CA GLY A 168 0.21 -1.15 -0.88
C GLY A 168 0.52 0.09 -0.02
N ALA A 169 -0.33 0.39 0.95
CA ALA A 169 -0.13 1.46 1.93
C ALA A 169 -0.98 1.12 3.16
N VAL A 170 -0.31 0.78 4.27
CA VAL A 170 -0.96 0.51 5.55
C VAL A 170 -0.94 1.78 6.41
N PRO A 171 -1.99 2.09 7.20
CA PRO A 171 -1.95 3.20 8.14
C PRO A 171 -0.80 3.04 9.14
N MET A 172 0.11 4.02 9.18
CA MET A 172 1.27 4.00 10.07
C MET A 172 1.13 4.96 11.26
N ASN A 173 0.11 5.82 11.30
CA ASN A 173 -0.08 6.84 12.33
C ASN A 173 -1.49 6.77 12.91
N SER A 174 -1.64 7.15 14.18
CA SER A 174 -2.94 7.38 14.82
C SER A 174 -3.47 8.77 14.48
N SER A 175 -4.70 9.06 14.94
CA SER A 175 -5.30 10.39 14.81
C SER A 175 -4.68 11.43 15.74
N GLN A 176 -3.95 11.01 16.77
CA GLN A 176 -3.27 11.86 17.76
C GLN A 176 -4.25 12.76 18.53
N TYR A 177 -5.48 12.27 18.78
CA TYR A 177 -6.41 12.98 19.63
C TYR A 177 -5.91 13.02 21.08
N LEU A 178 -6.24 14.10 21.80
CA LEU A 178 -5.75 14.35 23.18
C LEU A 178 -6.06 13.22 24.17
N PHE A 179 -7.09 12.41 23.90
CA PHE A 179 -7.52 11.29 24.72
C PHE A 179 -6.90 9.94 24.30
N GLU A 180 -6.06 9.92 23.27
CA GLU A 180 -5.27 8.75 22.89
C GLU A 180 -3.99 8.69 23.73
N THR A 181 -3.68 7.51 24.29
CA THR A 181 -2.49 7.32 25.13
C THR A 181 -1.30 6.81 24.32
N ASP A 182 -1.41 5.60 23.78
CA ASP A 182 -0.35 4.95 23.00
C ASP A 182 -0.88 4.42 21.67
N THR A 183 -0.01 4.37 20.66
CA THR A 183 -0.34 3.83 19.33
C THR A 183 -0.02 2.33 19.28
N VAL A 184 -1.05 1.50 19.22
CA VAL A 184 -0.91 0.06 19.02
C VAL A 184 -1.05 -0.27 17.53
N PRO A 185 -0.07 -0.95 16.90
CA PRO A 185 -0.16 -1.38 15.49
C PRO A 185 -1.07 -2.61 15.33
N PHE A 186 -2.31 -2.50 15.79
CA PHE A 186 -3.26 -3.63 15.85
C PHE A 186 -3.46 -4.27 14.48
N LEU A 187 -3.64 -3.43 13.44
CA LEU A 187 -3.84 -3.92 12.08
C LEU A 187 -2.64 -4.75 11.61
N GLN A 188 -1.42 -4.26 11.82
CA GLN A 188 -0.20 -4.95 11.41
C GLN A 188 0.03 -6.24 12.19
N ILE A 189 -0.29 -6.26 13.49
CA ILE A 189 -0.27 -7.50 14.29
C ILE A 189 -1.20 -8.56 13.68
N VAL A 190 -2.41 -8.17 13.26
CA VAL A 190 -3.39 -9.10 12.64
C VAL A 190 -2.96 -9.57 11.25
N LEU A 191 -2.29 -8.71 10.47
CA LEU A 191 -1.90 -8.97 9.08
C LEU A 191 -0.57 -9.70 8.93
N SER A 192 0.32 -9.57 9.91
CA SER A 192 1.65 -10.17 9.90
C SER A 192 1.59 -11.68 9.66
N GLY A 193 2.48 -12.19 8.82
CA GLY A 193 2.48 -13.59 8.36
C GLY A 193 1.42 -13.96 7.32
N ARG A 194 0.40 -13.11 7.08
CA ARG A 194 -0.72 -13.41 6.17
C ARG A 194 -0.71 -12.60 4.88
N LEU A 195 -0.41 -11.31 4.98
CA LEU A 195 -0.30 -10.40 3.83
C LEU A 195 1.01 -9.63 3.90
N ASN A 196 1.61 -9.35 2.74
CA ASN A 196 2.64 -8.32 2.70
C ASN A 196 1.97 -6.96 2.87
N TYR A 197 2.61 -6.02 3.58
CA TYR A 197 2.09 -4.66 3.66
C TYR A 197 3.23 -3.65 3.66
N PHE A 198 2.98 -2.55 2.96
CA PHE A 198 3.94 -1.49 2.75
C PHE A 198 3.53 -0.23 3.49
N THR A 199 4.51 0.57 3.91
CA THR A 199 4.27 1.92 4.41
C THR A 199 3.62 2.77 3.31
N PRO A 200 2.97 3.89 3.64
CA PRO A 200 2.81 5.00 2.71
C PRO A 200 4.19 5.44 2.19
N TYR A 201 4.22 6.21 1.09
CA TYR A 201 5.48 6.64 0.48
C TYR A 201 6.34 7.41 1.50
N MET A 202 7.50 6.85 1.87
CA MET A 202 8.33 7.40 2.94
C MET A 202 8.96 8.75 2.60
N ASN A 203 9.06 9.05 1.31
CA ASN A 203 9.54 10.34 0.81
C ASN A 203 8.45 11.38 0.59
N ASN A 204 7.18 11.03 0.83
CA ASN A 204 6.04 11.93 0.68
C ASN A 204 5.57 12.44 2.06
N GLY A 205 6.39 13.27 2.69
CA GLY A 205 6.18 13.80 4.03
C GLY A 205 7.50 14.08 4.74
N PHE A 206 7.44 14.31 6.05
CA PHE A 206 8.65 14.40 6.88
C PHE A 206 9.23 13.00 7.07
N PHE A 207 10.32 12.70 6.37
CA PHE A 207 11.10 11.48 6.61
C PHE A 207 11.91 11.63 7.90
N SER A 208 11.76 10.67 8.81
CA SER A 208 12.56 10.60 10.02
C SER A 208 13.12 9.20 10.27
N LYS A 209 14.19 9.15 11.08
CA LYS A 209 14.72 7.88 11.60
C LYS A 209 13.67 7.12 12.42
N THR A 210 12.79 7.85 13.10
CA THR A 210 11.63 7.31 13.82
C THR A 210 10.69 6.55 12.88
N ASP A 211 10.42 7.04 11.66
CA ASP A 211 9.56 6.35 10.70
C ASP A 211 10.18 5.03 10.21
N VAL A 212 11.50 4.98 10.06
CA VAL A 212 12.23 3.74 9.74
C VAL A 212 12.09 2.72 10.86
N LEU A 213 12.28 3.15 12.12
CA LEU A 213 12.09 2.29 13.29
C LEU A 213 10.63 1.85 13.44
N LYS A 214 9.66 2.71 13.12
CA LYS A 214 8.23 2.39 13.11
C LYS A 214 7.88 1.37 12.05
N ALA A 215 8.47 1.45 10.86
CA ALA A 215 8.33 0.41 9.85
C ALA A 215 8.85 -0.95 10.35
N ILE A 216 9.95 -0.97 11.11
CA ILE A 216 10.50 -2.18 11.72
C ILE A 216 9.58 -2.73 12.83
N ASP A 217 9.17 -1.90 13.77
CA ASP A 217 8.25 -2.29 14.86
C ASP A 217 6.94 -2.86 14.30
N TYR A 218 6.38 -2.22 13.27
CA TYR A 218 5.10 -2.63 12.71
C TYR A 218 5.25 -3.73 11.65
N GLY A 219 6.47 -4.12 11.29
CA GLY A 219 6.74 -5.12 10.24
C GLY A 219 6.36 -4.68 8.82
N ALA A 220 6.27 -3.37 8.57
CA ALA A 220 5.87 -2.81 7.27
C ALA A 220 7.07 -2.60 6.35
N TYR A 221 6.93 -2.97 5.07
CA TYR A 221 7.98 -2.78 4.07
C TYR A 221 8.02 -1.34 3.54
N PRO A 222 9.21 -0.78 3.22
CA PRO A 222 9.29 0.60 2.74
C PRO A 222 8.71 0.73 1.33
N SER A 223 8.02 1.84 1.08
CA SER A 223 7.61 2.25 -0.27
C SER A 223 8.04 3.68 -0.57
N PHE A 224 8.24 3.98 -1.86
CA PHE A 224 8.68 5.28 -2.34
C PHE A 224 7.94 5.66 -3.62
N LEU A 225 7.80 6.96 -3.84
CA LEU A 225 7.30 7.52 -5.09
C LEU A 225 8.41 8.35 -5.73
N VAL A 226 8.89 7.96 -6.90
CA VAL A 226 9.99 8.67 -7.57
C VAL A 226 9.62 9.18 -8.95
N SER A 227 10.20 10.31 -9.34
CA SER A 227 10.10 10.96 -10.64
C SER A 227 11.51 11.22 -11.20
N TRP A 228 11.63 11.29 -12.52
CA TRP A 228 12.89 11.70 -13.14
C TRP A 228 13.11 13.21 -13.08
N LEU A 229 12.03 13.98 -13.29
CA LEU A 229 12.07 15.44 -13.32
C LEU A 229 12.12 16.04 -11.92
N ASP A 230 12.68 17.25 -11.84
CA ASP A 230 12.65 18.12 -10.68
C ASP A 230 11.20 18.46 -10.29
N ASN A 231 10.95 18.57 -8.99
CA ASN A 231 9.63 18.95 -8.47
C ASN A 231 9.14 20.31 -8.99
N ALA A 232 10.05 21.26 -9.26
CA ALA A 232 9.70 22.54 -9.87
C ALA A 232 9.05 22.37 -11.25
N SER A 233 9.53 21.42 -12.06
CA SER A 233 8.96 21.10 -13.37
C SER A 233 7.62 20.36 -13.28
N LEU A 234 7.29 19.81 -12.10
CA LEU A 234 6.03 19.09 -11.88
C LEU A 234 4.89 20.00 -11.40
N LYS A 235 5.15 21.29 -11.15
CA LYS A 235 4.20 22.25 -10.58
C LYS A 235 2.86 22.33 -11.29
N ASP A 236 2.88 22.34 -12.62
CA ASP A 236 1.66 22.44 -13.43
C ASP A 236 1.15 21.06 -13.88
N THR A 237 1.45 20.02 -13.11
CA THR A 237 1.06 18.63 -13.41
C THR A 237 0.27 18.02 -12.25
N PRO A 238 -0.48 16.91 -12.48
CA PRO A 238 -1.12 16.17 -11.40
C PRO A 238 -0.16 15.63 -10.35
N LEU A 239 1.15 15.59 -10.65
CA LEU A 239 2.18 15.11 -9.73
C LEU A 239 2.65 16.19 -8.75
N TRP A 240 2.24 17.45 -8.91
CA TRP A 240 2.58 18.54 -7.98
C TRP A 240 2.21 18.23 -6.51
N ASP A 241 1.20 17.37 -6.33
CA ASP A 241 0.74 16.90 -5.02
C ASP A 241 1.80 16.09 -4.24
N TYR A 242 2.84 15.63 -4.92
CA TYR A 242 3.90 14.82 -4.33
C TYR A 242 5.20 15.63 -4.27
N PRO A 243 5.49 16.29 -3.13
CA PRO A 243 6.79 16.92 -2.92
C PRO A 243 7.90 15.87 -2.84
N SER A 244 9.14 16.27 -3.18
CA SER A 244 10.35 15.48 -2.99
C SER A 244 10.32 14.10 -3.68
N THR A 245 10.11 14.08 -5.00
CA THR A 245 10.04 12.82 -5.76
C THR A 245 11.24 12.58 -6.67
N ARG A 246 12.13 13.56 -6.88
CA ARG A 246 13.26 13.38 -7.80
C ARG A 246 14.14 12.19 -7.40
N TYR A 247 14.27 11.23 -8.32
CA TYR A 247 14.96 9.95 -8.09
C TYR A 247 16.41 10.15 -7.65
N GLU A 248 17.13 11.08 -8.26
CA GLU A 248 18.55 11.31 -7.96
C GLU A 248 18.77 11.75 -6.50
N ASP A 249 17.83 12.52 -5.93
CA ASP A 249 17.91 12.98 -4.54
C ASP A 249 17.66 11.84 -3.54
N TRP A 250 16.84 10.86 -3.95
CA TRP A 250 16.39 9.80 -3.07
C TRP A 250 17.14 8.49 -3.24
N LYS A 251 17.83 8.24 -4.36
CA LYS A 251 18.46 6.95 -4.67
C LYS A 251 19.30 6.40 -3.52
N SER A 252 20.24 7.19 -3.01
CA SER A 252 21.12 6.77 -1.91
C SER A 252 20.33 6.51 -0.63
N LYS A 253 19.37 7.38 -0.30
CA LYS A 253 18.55 7.26 0.91
C LYS A 253 17.58 6.07 0.84
N MET A 254 17.02 5.76 -0.33
CA MET A 254 16.18 4.57 -0.54
C MET A 254 16.97 3.28 -0.26
N VAL A 255 18.22 3.20 -0.72
CA VAL A 255 19.10 2.06 -0.46
C VAL A 255 19.43 1.94 1.04
N GLU A 256 19.75 3.04 1.70
CA GLU A 256 19.99 3.09 3.15
C GLU A 256 18.78 2.61 3.96
N ILE A 257 17.60 3.16 3.68
CA ILE A 257 16.34 2.80 4.36
C ILE A 257 16.01 1.33 4.12
N TYR A 258 16.08 0.87 2.87
CA TYR A 258 15.84 -0.52 2.53
C TYR A 258 16.77 -1.44 3.30
N ASN A 259 18.07 -1.17 3.32
CA ASN A 259 19.04 -2.01 4.02
C ASN A 259 18.80 -2.03 5.53
N THR A 260 18.41 -0.89 6.12
CA THR A 260 18.11 -0.78 7.55
C THR A 260 16.89 -1.62 7.91
N ILE A 261 15.76 -1.45 7.19
CA ILE A 261 14.53 -2.20 7.46
C ILE A 261 14.73 -3.69 7.15
N ASN A 262 15.36 -4.03 6.03
CA ASN A 262 15.64 -5.42 5.67
C ASN A 262 16.61 -6.08 6.66
N GLY A 263 17.53 -5.31 7.26
CA GLY A 263 18.40 -5.77 8.33
C GLY A 263 17.64 -6.32 9.54
N ALA A 264 16.44 -5.81 9.81
CA ALA A 264 15.53 -6.31 10.83
C ALA A 264 14.56 -7.38 10.29
N LEU A 265 13.81 -7.04 9.24
CA LEU A 265 12.62 -7.79 8.83
C LEU A 265 12.92 -9.05 8.01
N LYS A 266 14.13 -9.21 7.44
CA LYS A 266 14.47 -10.40 6.64
C LYS A 266 14.34 -11.71 7.42
N TYR A 267 14.48 -11.67 8.75
CA TYR A 267 14.40 -12.85 9.62
C TYR A 267 12.97 -13.27 9.96
N VAL A 268 11.99 -12.39 9.74
CA VAL A 268 10.59 -12.57 10.17
C VAL A 268 9.60 -12.43 9.01
N LYS A 269 10.11 -12.42 7.77
CA LYS A 269 9.27 -12.37 6.57
C LYS A 269 8.38 -13.61 6.49
N GLY A 270 7.07 -13.39 6.42
CA GLY A 270 6.08 -14.47 6.38
C GLY A 270 5.77 -15.09 7.75
N SER A 271 6.34 -14.55 8.83
CA SER A 271 6.07 -14.98 10.21
C SER A 271 5.04 -14.08 10.87
N SER A 272 4.19 -14.65 11.73
CA SER A 272 3.15 -13.90 12.43
C SER A 272 3.72 -13.22 13.68
N ILE A 273 3.31 -11.99 13.97
CA ILE A 273 3.55 -11.36 15.28
C ILE A 273 2.68 -12.06 16.31
N THR A 274 3.30 -12.64 17.34
CA THR A 274 2.62 -13.33 18.44
C THR A 274 2.51 -12.47 19.69
N ASN A 275 3.41 -11.49 19.86
CA ASN A 275 3.40 -10.58 21.00
C ASN A 275 4.09 -9.26 20.67
N ARG A 276 3.64 -8.17 21.29
CA ARG A 276 4.31 -6.86 21.29
C ARG A 276 4.19 -6.23 22.67
N ILE A 277 5.33 -5.98 23.31
CA ILE A 277 5.39 -5.40 24.67
C ILE A 277 6.20 -4.11 24.64
N VAL A 278 5.71 -3.08 25.32
CA VAL A 278 6.47 -1.87 25.65
C VAL A 278 7.27 -2.17 26.93
N LEU A 279 8.60 -2.25 26.81
CA LEU A 279 9.49 -2.57 27.95
C LEU A 279 9.68 -1.36 28.86
N LYS A 280 9.80 -0.18 28.24
CA LYS A 280 9.74 1.14 28.86
C LYS A 280 9.25 2.15 27.81
N PRO A 281 8.85 3.37 28.18
CA PRO A 281 8.50 4.40 27.18
C PRO A 281 9.59 4.54 26.11
N GLY A 282 9.21 4.35 24.84
CA GLY A 282 10.13 4.41 23.70
C GLY A 282 10.97 3.15 23.44
N VAL A 283 10.79 2.06 24.19
CA VAL A 283 11.47 0.77 23.90
C VAL A 283 10.45 -0.36 23.82
N VAL A 284 10.44 -1.05 22.68
CA VAL A 284 9.45 -2.10 22.39
C VAL A 284 10.14 -3.40 21.99
N LYS A 285 9.48 -4.51 22.30
CA LYS A 285 9.87 -5.86 21.88
C LYS A 285 8.72 -6.50 21.12
N VAL A 286 9.01 -6.99 19.91
CA VAL A 286 8.09 -7.73 19.06
C VAL A 286 8.55 -9.17 18.95
N THR A 287 7.67 -10.13 19.22
CA THR A 287 7.95 -11.57 19.13
C THR A 287 7.19 -12.16 17.96
N TYR A 288 7.87 -13.02 17.19
CA TYR A 288 7.32 -13.70 16.02
C TYR A 288 7.21 -15.22 16.25
N ASP A 289 6.28 -15.87 15.55
CA ASP A 289 6.01 -17.31 15.65
C ASP A 289 7.20 -18.21 15.26
N ASN A 290 8.14 -17.70 14.46
CA ASN A 290 9.35 -18.39 14.05
C ASN A 290 10.51 -18.31 15.07
N GLY A 291 10.22 -17.79 16.28
CA GLY A 291 11.16 -17.72 17.39
C GLY A 291 12.10 -16.51 17.35
N TYR A 292 11.95 -15.59 16.40
CA TYR A 292 12.70 -14.33 16.42
C TYR A 292 12.00 -13.25 17.25
N GLU A 293 12.82 -12.42 17.88
CA GLU A 293 12.43 -11.23 18.61
C GLU A 293 13.14 -10.02 18.01
N ILE A 294 12.42 -8.90 17.87
CA ILE A 294 12.99 -7.62 17.46
C ILE A 294 12.77 -6.62 18.60
N TYR A 295 13.87 -6.08 19.11
CA TYR A 295 13.88 -5.00 20.07
C TYR A 295 14.10 -3.69 19.31
N ILE A 296 13.27 -2.69 19.55
CA ILE A 296 13.34 -1.37 18.91
C ILE A 296 13.44 -0.31 20.00
N ASN A 297 14.43 0.56 19.88
CA ASN A 297 14.68 1.66 20.80
C ASN A 297 14.49 2.99 20.06
N TYR A 298 13.40 3.70 20.37
CA TYR A 298 13.10 5.04 19.86
C TYR A 298 13.74 6.16 20.69
N THR A 299 14.35 5.83 21.83
CA THR A 299 14.94 6.84 22.72
C THR A 299 16.32 7.26 22.23
N ASN A 300 16.77 8.42 22.70
CA ASN A 300 18.12 8.95 22.47
C ASN A 300 19.18 8.35 23.42
N GLU A 301 18.81 7.36 24.23
CA GLU A 301 19.68 6.68 25.18
C GLU A 301 19.78 5.19 24.85
N GLU A 302 20.88 4.56 25.25
CA GLU A 302 21.02 3.11 25.13
C GLU A 302 20.04 2.39 26.05
N PHE A 303 19.41 1.33 25.53
CA PHE A 303 18.65 0.39 26.34
C PHE A 303 19.48 -0.85 26.65
N LYS A 304 19.57 -1.19 27.92
CA LYS A 304 20.21 -2.40 28.44
C LYS A 304 19.20 -3.18 29.27
N ASP A 305 18.94 -4.40 28.86
CA ASP A 305 18.33 -5.44 29.67
C ASP A 305 19.34 -6.59 29.79
N SER A 306 19.27 -7.43 30.83
CA SER A 306 20.32 -8.39 31.23
C SER A 306 20.88 -9.28 30.11
N LEU A 307 20.17 -9.43 29.00
CA LEU A 307 20.54 -10.24 27.84
C LEU A 307 20.68 -9.47 26.51
N VAL A 308 20.26 -8.20 26.46
CA VAL A 308 20.16 -7.43 25.20
C VAL A 308 20.58 -5.97 25.40
N VAL A 309 21.47 -5.51 24.52
CA VAL A 309 21.84 -4.09 24.41
C VAL A 309 21.33 -3.55 23.07
N VAL A 310 20.56 -2.47 23.12
CA VAL A 310 20.02 -1.77 21.95
C VAL A 310 20.47 -0.30 22.00
N PRO A 311 21.34 0.13 21.07
CA PRO A 311 21.76 1.53 20.99
C PRO A 311 20.57 2.50 20.86
N ALA A 312 20.80 3.77 21.16
CA ALA A 312 19.84 4.85 20.91
C ALA A 312 19.37 4.84 19.45
N GLU A 313 18.06 5.04 19.25
CA GLU A 313 17.42 5.11 17.93
C GLU A 313 17.83 3.95 17.00
N SER A 314 17.77 2.71 17.50
CA SER A 314 18.25 1.53 16.79
C SER A 314 17.37 0.31 17.07
N PHE A 315 17.73 -0.82 16.48
CA PHE A 315 17.08 -2.09 16.70
C PHE A 315 18.08 -3.22 16.92
N LYS A 316 17.62 -4.30 17.53
CA LYS A 316 18.36 -5.55 17.68
C LYS A 316 17.45 -6.73 17.39
N VAL A 317 17.91 -7.63 16.52
CA VAL A 317 17.25 -8.91 16.25
C VAL A 317 17.91 -10.00 17.07
N VAL A 318 17.12 -10.82 17.74
CA VAL A 318 17.56 -11.95 18.58
C VAL A 318 16.74 -13.18 18.20
N LYS A 319 17.34 -14.37 18.25
CA LYS A 319 16.61 -15.63 18.16
C LYS A 319 16.38 -16.13 19.59
N SER A 320 15.12 -16.28 19.98
CA SER A 320 14.74 -16.77 21.30
C SER A 320 15.15 -18.23 21.43
N ASN A 321 15.87 -18.58 22.50
CA ASN A 321 16.30 -19.96 22.80
C ASN A 321 15.22 -20.76 23.53
N ASN A 322 13.98 -20.28 23.57
CA ASN A 322 12.89 -20.97 24.26
C ASN A 322 12.34 -22.11 23.41
N SER A 323 12.97 -23.28 23.55
CA SER A 323 12.32 -24.57 23.38
C SER A 323 11.04 -24.55 24.20
N THR A 324 9.88 -24.70 23.56
CA THR A 324 8.60 -24.88 24.23
C THR A 324 8.67 -26.14 25.10
N ASN A 325 8.87 -25.97 26.41
CA ASN A 325 8.36 -26.91 27.38
C ASN A 325 6.84 -26.86 27.22
N GLY A 326 6.29 -27.89 26.58
CA GLY A 326 4.86 -28.10 26.46
C GLY A 326 4.23 -28.01 27.85
N VAL A 327 3.31 -27.05 28.00
CA VAL A 327 2.40 -27.01 29.12
C VAL A 327 1.58 -28.28 29.03
N GLY A 328 1.85 -29.23 29.93
CA GLY A 328 0.99 -30.38 30.16
C GLY A 328 -0.38 -29.87 30.57
N SER A 329 -1.38 -30.15 29.74
CA SER A 329 -2.78 -30.07 30.13
C SER A 329 -3.03 -31.06 31.28
N LYS A 330 -3.43 -30.54 32.43
CA LYS A 330 -4.33 -31.23 33.34
C LYS A 330 -5.71 -30.63 33.20
#